data_AF-A0A968PME4-F1
#
_entry.id   AF-A0A968PME4-F1
#
_cell.length_a   1.000
_cell.length_b   1.000
_cell.length_c   1.000
_cell.angle_alpha   90.00
_cell.angle_beta   90.00
_cell.angle_gamma   90.00
#
_symmetry.space_group_name_H-M   'P 1'
#
loop_
_entity.id
_entity.type
_entity.pdbx_description
1 polymer ?
#
loop_
_entity_poly.entity_id
_entity_poly.type
_entity_poly.pdbx_seq_one_letter_code
_entity_poly.pdbx_strand_id
1 'polypeptide(L)'
;MIDSLTGQHARPVGWLWPTTDVLRFLLVAIGIGYPVVRAIIPGPLHIALLVPLGLLVLWAGWRLLAPRSTVQSPLGLPLLLGGATLLISSLFAIAAPVTVAGTLFDWVQLAVLLFLTIDLLAAGWRPQLFLWATLLASSTMLLMGIGVLAGWWLEWAMLWQPGEAWLPVGFRAVVAETHPNQLALIINIGLPLAIAALWRAQHLWQRVVWALWLLLAVVMLVYTSSRGAWLATFAIAASMVLLLAWSALSKRRWRRLVTTMLLAGGYAALFLALVLINLREVEAQRGIQPRTEQTTVTAAETVSRLSTSTGRSTFWRWAIEFFQERPLIGVGP
;
A
#
# COMPACT_ATOMS: atom_id res chain seq x y z
N MET A 1 -0.91 7.90 -28.61
CA MET A 1 0.38 7.44 -28.04
C MET A 1 0.38 5.94 -27.68
N ILE A 2 -0.78 5.29 -27.49
CA ILE A 2 -0.87 3.82 -27.30
C ILE A 2 -0.99 3.06 -28.64
N ASP A 3 -1.50 3.69 -29.70
CA ASP A 3 -1.73 3.02 -31.00
C ASP A 3 -0.47 2.88 -31.89
N SER A 4 0.68 3.44 -31.50
CA SER A 4 1.93 3.31 -32.27
C SER A 4 2.82 2.13 -31.85
N LEU A 5 2.41 1.33 -30.87
CA LEU A 5 3.19 0.18 -30.36
C LEU A 5 2.75 -1.18 -30.93
N THR A 6 1.71 -1.25 -31.75
CA THR A 6 1.16 -2.52 -32.26
C THR A 6 1.67 -2.93 -33.63
N GLY A 7 2.57 -2.17 -34.26
CA GLY A 7 2.99 -2.36 -35.65
C GLY A 7 4.26 -3.19 -35.90
N GLN A 8 5.02 -3.56 -34.87
CA GLN A 8 6.22 -4.39 -35.06
C GLN A 8 5.90 -5.85 -34.75
N HIS A 9 5.82 -6.66 -35.80
CA HIS A 9 5.80 -8.12 -35.72
C HIS A 9 7.06 -8.61 -34.99
N ALA A 10 6.96 -8.73 -33.67
CA ALA A 10 7.96 -9.40 -32.86
C ALA A 10 8.10 -10.83 -33.37
N ARG A 11 9.27 -11.15 -33.92
CA ARG A 11 9.61 -12.52 -34.34
C ARG A 11 9.38 -13.45 -33.14
N PRO A 12 8.63 -14.56 -33.30
CA PRO A 12 8.39 -15.49 -32.22
C PRO A 12 9.73 -16.14 -31.85
N VAL A 13 10.33 -15.68 -30.74
CA VAL A 13 11.48 -16.35 -30.13
C VAL A 13 10.98 -17.71 -29.61
N GLY A 14 11.50 -18.78 -30.19
CA GLY A 14 10.95 -20.13 -30.09
C GLY A 14 10.87 -20.71 -28.67
N TRP A 15 9.68 -21.25 -28.36
CA TRP A 15 9.36 -22.58 -27.82
C TRP A 15 10.07 -23.18 -26.58
N LEU A 16 11.08 -22.56 -25.97
CA LEU A 16 11.82 -23.19 -24.83
C LEU A 16 11.35 -22.83 -23.41
N TRP A 17 10.19 -22.19 -23.21
CA TRP A 17 9.99 -21.39 -22.00
C TRP A 17 8.67 -21.52 -21.17
N PRO A 18 8.07 -22.72 -20.95
CA PRO A 18 7.06 -22.88 -19.88
C PRO A 18 7.65 -22.61 -18.49
N THR A 19 8.91 -22.98 -18.27
CA THR A 19 9.67 -22.70 -17.03
C THR A 19 9.92 -21.20 -16.81
N THR A 20 9.84 -20.42 -17.89
CA THR A 20 10.08 -18.99 -17.82
C THR A 20 8.92 -18.29 -17.13
N ASP A 21 7.68 -18.57 -17.47
CA ASP A 21 6.54 -17.83 -16.92
C ASP A 21 6.40 -18.01 -15.39
N VAL A 22 6.82 -19.16 -14.86
CA VAL A 22 6.92 -19.39 -13.40
C VAL A 22 8.03 -18.55 -12.79
N LEU A 23 9.26 -18.60 -13.32
CA LEU A 23 10.38 -17.79 -12.82
C LEU A 23 10.06 -16.29 -12.89
N ARG A 24 9.41 -15.89 -13.97
CA ARG A 24 8.92 -14.55 -14.25
C ARG A 24 7.87 -14.10 -13.23
N PHE A 25 6.89 -14.96 -12.96
CA PHE A 25 5.90 -14.72 -11.90
C PHE A 25 6.58 -14.62 -10.54
N LEU A 26 7.52 -15.51 -10.22
CA LEU A 26 8.26 -15.50 -8.97
C LEU A 26 9.07 -14.21 -8.80
N LEU A 27 9.73 -13.69 -9.84
CA LEU A 27 10.45 -12.41 -9.78
C LEU A 27 9.52 -11.25 -9.40
N VAL A 28 8.38 -11.15 -10.07
CA VAL A 28 7.39 -10.10 -9.79
C VAL A 28 6.75 -10.31 -8.41
N ALA A 29 6.41 -11.55 -8.06
CA ALA A 29 5.82 -11.91 -6.77
C ALA A 29 6.81 -11.69 -5.63
N ILE A 30 8.11 -11.91 -5.82
CA ILE A 30 9.16 -11.61 -4.83
C ILE A 30 9.32 -10.09 -4.71
N GLY A 31 9.37 -9.34 -5.81
CA GLY A 31 9.49 -7.89 -5.76
C GLY A 31 8.32 -7.19 -5.08
N ILE A 32 7.09 -7.60 -5.42
CA ILE A 32 5.85 -7.05 -4.84
C ILE A 32 5.57 -7.65 -3.46
N GLY A 33 5.93 -8.91 -3.25
CA GLY A 33 5.75 -9.64 -2.01
C GLY A 33 6.86 -9.40 -1.00
N TYR A 34 7.95 -8.73 -1.35
CA TYR A 34 9.04 -8.46 -0.41
C TYR A 34 8.58 -7.70 0.86
N PRO A 35 7.73 -6.65 0.79
CA PRO A 35 7.15 -6.05 1.99
C PRO A 35 6.41 -7.07 2.86
N VAL A 36 5.77 -8.06 2.25
CA VAL A 36 5.08 -9.17 2.93
C VAL A 36 6.08 -10.08 3.63
N VAL A 37 7.17 -10.45 2.95
CA VAL A 37 8.24 -11.29 3.51
C VAL A 37 8.94 -10.57 4.67
N ARG A 38 9.24 -9.28 4.49
CA ARG A 38 9.83 -8.42 5.54
C ARG A 38 8.91 -8.28 6.74
N ALA A 39 7.60 -8.28 6.54
CA ALA A 39 6.64 -8.34 7.64
C ALA A 39 6.77 -9.67 8.39
N ILE A 40 6.65 -10.80 7.68
CA ILE A 40 6.57 -12.13 8.30
C ILE A 40 7.86 -12.53 9.01
N ILE A 41 9.02 -12.20 8.42
CA ILE A 41 10.33 -12.61 8.89
C ILE A 41 11.05 -11.37 9.40
N PRO A 42 10.90 -11.02 10.70
CA PRO A 42 11.76 -10.03 11.35
C PRO A 42 13.18 -10.60 11.42
N GLY A 43 13.90 -10.49 10.32
CA GLY A 43 15.27 -10.96 10.15
C GLY A 43 16.27 -9.82 10.25
N PRO A 44 17.56 -10.13 10.45
CA PRO A 44 18.62 -9.12 10.41
C PRO A 44 18.58 -8.36 9.07
N LEU A 45 18.91 -7.07 9.12
CA LEU A 45 18.94 -6.11 7.99
C LEU A 45 19.51 -6.71 6.69
N HIS A 46 20.42 -7.67 6.79
CA HIS A 46 21.05 -8.38 5.68
C HIS A 46 20.05 -9.14 4.79
N ILE A 47 19.03 -9.83 5.34
CA ILE A 47 18.03 -10.56 4.54
C ILE A 47 17.14 -9.57 3.78
N ALA A 48 16.79 -8.47 4.44
CA ALA A 48 16.09 -7.36 3.83
C ALA A 48 16.87 -6.79 2.62
N LEU A 49 18.20 -6.65 2.76
CA LEU A 49 19.06 -6.14 1.69
C LEU A 49 19.19 -7.08 0.47
N LEU A 50 19.19 -8.39 0.70
CA LEU A 50 19.44 -9.38 -0.35
C LEU A 50 18.39 -9.41 -1.45
N VAL A 51 17.11 -9.14 -1.14
CA VAL A 51 16.03 -9.28 -2.13
C VAL A 51 16.07 -8.16 -3.18
N PRO A 52 16.00 -6.86 -2.82
CA PRO A 52 16.21 -5.77 -3.77
C PRO A 52 17.58 -5.77 -4.45
N LEU A 53 18.65 -6.15 -3.76
CA LEU A 53 19.95 -6.30 -4.41
C LEU A 53 19.92 -7.43 -5.46
N GLY A 54 19.32 -8.56 -5.13
CA GLY A 54 19.09 -9.67 -6.06
C GLY A 54 18.24 -9.24 -7.26
N LEU A 55 17.15 -8.50 -7.03
CA LEU A 55 16.31 -7.95 -8.09
C LEU A 55 17.07 -6.96 -8.98
N LEU A 56 17.89 -6.10 -8.39
CA LEU A 56 18.73 -5.16 -9.12
C LEU A 56 19.77 -5.89 -9.97
N VAL A 57 20.47 -6.88 -9.40
CA VAL A 57 21.47 -7.71 -10.12
C VAL A 57 20.80 -8.50 -11.25
N LEU A 58 19.63 -9.08 -11.01
CA LEU A 58 18.88 -9.82 -12.02
C LEU A 58 18.37 -8.89 -13.13
N TRP A 59 17.86 -7.72 -12.79
CA TRP A 59 17.43 -6.72 -13.76
C TRP A 59 18.62 -6.18 -14.58
N ALA A 60 19.72 -5.84 -13.93
CA ALA A 60 20.95 -5.37 -14.59
C ALA A 60 21.55 -6.46 -15.48
N GLY A 61 21.66 -7.70 -15.00
CA GLY A 61 22.13 -8.84 -15.77
C GLY A 61 21.24 -9.10 -17.00
N TRP A 62 19.91 -9.05 -16.82
CA TRP A 62 18.99 -9.16 -17.94
C TRP A 62 19.14 -8.03 -18.96
N ARG A 63 19.34 -6.78 -18.50
CA ARG A 63 19.59 -5.61 -19.36
C ARG A 63 20.91 -5.72 -20.14
N LEU A 64 21.96 -6.27 -19.52
CA LEU A 64 23.24 -6.50 -20.17
C LEU A 64 23.15 -7.60 -21.24
N LEU A 65 22.40 -8.67 -20.97
CA LEU A 65 22.21 -9.79 -21.90
C LEU A 65 21.25 -9.48 -23.05
N ALA A 66 20.33 -8.53 -22.86
CA ALA A 66 19.38 -8.10 -23.88
C ALA A 66 19.38 -6.57 -24.01
N PRO A 67 20.39 -5.98 -24.68
CA PRO A 67 20.47 -4.54 -24.88
C PRO A 67 19.23 -4.06 -25.64
N ARG A 68 18.39 -3.29 -24.94
CA ARG A 68 17.21 -2.64 -25.49
C ARG A 68 17.30 -1.16 -25.24
N SER A 69 16.71 -0.36 -26.12
CA SER A 69 16.54 1.06 -25.86
C SER A 69 15.86 1.24 -24.50
N THR A 70 16.40 2.12 -23.68
CA THR A 70 15.82 2.46 -22.38
C THR A 70 14.45 3.08 -22.63
N VAL A 71 13.39 2.42 -22.15
CA VAL A 71 12.04 2.96 -22.25
C VAL A 71 11.98 4.13 -21.29
N GLN A 72 11.93 5.34 -21.83
CA GLN A 72 11.79 6.54 -21.02
C GLN A 72 10.41 6.55 -20.38
N SER A 73 10.37 6.54 -19.05
CA SER A 73 9.14 6.70 -18.29
C SER A 73 9.00 8.16 -17.87
N PRO A 74 7.81 8.78 -18.00
CA PRO A 74 7.57 10.10 -17.43
C PRO A 74 7.72 10.12 -15.90
N LEU A 75 7.68 8.95 -15.25
CA LEU A 75 7.92 8.80 -13.81
C LEU A 75 9.41 8.68 -13.46
N GLY A 76 10.30 8.54 -14.44
CA GLY A 76 11.73 8.39 -14.19
C GLY A 76 12.35 9.62 -13.53
N LEU A 77 12.07 10.82 -14.05
CA LEU A 77 12.59 12.06 -13.48
C LEU A 77 12.05 12.33 -12.06
N PRO A 78 10.72 12.25 -11.79
CA PRO A 78 10.20 12.37 -10.43
C PRO A 78 10.83 11.38 -9.43
N LEU A 79 11.06 10.13 -9.84
CA LEU A 79 11.70 9.14 -8.97
C LEU A 79 13.17 9.51 -8.68
N LEU A 80 13.91 9.92 -9.70
CA LEU A 80 15.31 10.34 -9.55
C LEU A 80 15.43 11.56 -8.66
N LEU A 81 14.55 12.56 -8.84
CA LEU A 81 14.52 13.75 -8.00
C LEU A 81 14.17 13.39 -6.55
N GLY A 82 13.14 12.56 -6.33
CA GLY A 82 12.77 12.09 -4.99
C GLY A 82 13.90 11.32 -4.29
N GLY A 83 14.56 10.41 -5.01
CA GLY A 83 15.71 9.67 -4.51
C GLY A 83 16.93 10.57 -4.23
N ALA A 84 17.22 11.54 -5.12
CA ALA A 84 18.30 12.50 -4.93
C ALA A 84 18.03 13.41 -3.73
N THR A 85 16.81 13.92 -3.57
CA THR A 85 16.42 14.70 -2.39
C THR A 85 16.61 13.90 -1.12
N LEU A 86 16.18 12.64 -1.09
CA LEU A 86 16.37 11.78 0.09
C LEU A 86 17.84 11.50 0.38
N LEU A 87 18.64 11.24 -0.65
CA LEU A 87 20.07 11.05 -0.50
C LEU A 87 20.74 12.31 0.07
N ILE A 88 20.42 13.48 -0.46
CA ILE A 88 20.94 14.77 0.04
C ILE A 88 20.49 14.97 1.49
N SER A 89 19.19 14.86 1.79
CA SER A 89 18.67 14.97 3.15
C SER A 89 19.33 13.98 4.11
N SER A 90 19.67 12.78 3.63
CA SER A 90 20.36 11.76 4.40
C SER A 90 21.82 12.11 4.69
N LEU A 91 22.54 12.64 3.70
CA LEU A 91 23.94 13.04 3.84
C LEU A 91 24.12 14.24 4.77
N PHE A 92 23.12 15.12 4.86
CA PHE A 92 23.13 16.31 5.72
C PHE A 92 22.40 16.12 7.06
N ALA A 93 21.86 14.94 7.34
CA ALA A 93 21.19 14.65 8.61
C ALA A 93 22.19 14.63 9.77
N ILE A 94 21.89 15.38 10.84
CA ILE A 94 22.79 15.61 11.98
C ILE A 94 22.88 14.39 12.90
N ALA A 95 21.78 13.64 13.04
CA ALA A 95 21.77 12.33 13.67
C ALA A 95 21.56 11.30 12.57
N ALA A 96 22.41 10.27 12.47
CA ALA A 96 22.22 9.18 11.52
C ALA A 96 20.94 8.43 11.88
N PRO A 97 19.83 8.61 11.14
CA PRO A 97 18.63 7.87 11.45
C PRO A 97 18.89 6.44 10.99
N VAL A 98 18.63 5.48 11.88
CA VAL A 98 18.49 4.05 11.50
C VAL A 98 17.51 3.88 10.32
N THR A 99 16.66 4.88 10.07
CA THR A 99 15.69 4.97 8.98
C THR A 99 16.24 5.44 7.63
N VAL A 100 17.42 6.07 7.54
CA VAL A 100 17.95 6.60 6.26
C VAL A 100 18.32 5.48 5.30
N ALA A 101 19.09 4.50 5.77
CA ALA A 101 19.46 3.34 4.96
C ALA A 101 18.20 2.57 4.53
N GLY A 102 17.23 2.40 5.44
CA GLY A 102 15.95 1.77 5.13
C GLY A 102 15.12 2.55 4.10
N THR A 103 15.07 3.88 4.21
CA THR A 103 14.26 4.73 3.31
C THR A 103 14.87 4.80 1.91
N LEU A 104 16.19 4.98 1.82
CA LEU A 104 16.90 4.94 0.53
C LEU A 104 16.72 3.58 -0.15
N PHE A 105 16.75 2.51 0.64
CA PHE A 105 16.56 1.16 0.17
C PHE A 105 15.15 0.91 -0.36
N ASP A 106 14.12 1.31 0.39
CA ASP A 106 12.72 1.23 -0.06
C ASP A 106 12.53 2.04 -1.36
N TRP A 107 13.25 3.15 -1.53
CA TRP A 107 13.26 3.96 -2.75
C TRP A 107 13.95 3.29 -3.94
N VAL A 108 15.13 2.71 -3.74
CA VAL A 108 15.83 1.93 -4.77
C VAL A 108 14.97 0.76 -5.20
N GLN A 109 14.36 0.06 -4.25
CA GLN A 109 13.43 -1.03 -4.55
C GLN A 109 12.25 -0.57 -5.39
N LEU A 110 11.63 0.57 -5.04
CA LEU A 110 10.52 1.14 -5.81
C LEU A 110 10.95 1.48 -7.24
N ALA A 111 12.12 2.09 -7.40
CA ALA A 111 12.68 2.43 -8.70
C ALA A 111 12.96 1.17 -9.55
N VAL A 112 13.64 0.17 -8.97
CA VAL A 112 13.90 -1.12 -9.63
C VAL A 112 12.61 -1.80 -10.03
N LEU A 113 11.61 -1.85 -9.14
CA LEU A 113 10.32 -2.47 -9.43
C LEU A 113 9.59 -1.75 -10.57
N LEU A 114 9.62 -0.41 -10.60
CA LEU A 114 9.01 0.35 -11.69
C LEU A 114 9.70 0.06 -13.01
N PHE A 115 11.03 0.23 -13.09
CA PHE A 115 11.77 0.05 -14.34
C PHE A 115 11.72 -1.39 -14.83
N LEU A 116 11.83 -2.36 -13.91
CA LEU A 116 11.59 -3.76 -14.22
C LEU A 116 10.20 -3.95 -14.81
N THR A 117 9.15 -3.44 -14.17
CA THR A 117 7.77 -3.58 -14.68
C THR A 117 7.61 -2.98 -16.08
N ILE A 118 8.15 -1.79 -16.32
CA ILE A 118 8.09 -1.13 -17.64
C ILE A 118 8.82 -1.97 -18.69
N ASP A 119 10.02 -2.43 -18.38
CA ASP A 119 10.83 -3.21 -19.31
C ASP A 119 10.19 -4.57 -19.63
N LEU A 120 9.61 -5.22 -18.62
CA LEU A 120 8.89 -6.47 -18.79
C LEU A 120 7.64 -6.28 -19.65
N LEU A 121 6.86 -5.22 -19.42
CA LEU A 121 5.71 -4.88 -20.26
C LEU A 121 6.14 -4.56 -21.70
N ALA A 122 7.22 -3.79 -21.88
CA ALA A 122 7.80 -3.51 -23.19
C ALA A 122 8.34 -4.77 -23.88
N ALA A 123 8.72 -5.79 -23.10
CA ALA A 123 9.10 -7.11 -23.59
C ALA A 123 7.91 -8.00 -23.99
N GLY A 124 6.68 -7.48 -23.98
CA GLY A 124 5.47 -8.22 -24.32
C GLY A 124 4.99 -9.13 -23.18
N TRP A 125 5.45 -8.91 -21.95
CA TRP A 125 4.93 -9.68 -20.83
C TRP A 125 3.46 -9.40 -20.60
N ARG A 126 2.75 -10.45 -20.20
CA ARG A 126 1.32 -10.42 -19.92
C ARG A 126 1.05 -9.53 -18.69
N PRO A 127 0.30 -8.42 -18.81
CA PRO A 127 -0.08 -7.58 -17.67
C PRO A 127 -0.81 -8.35 -16.56
N GLN A 128 -1.44 -9.47 -16.92
CA GLN A 128 -2.11 -10.36 -15.99
C GLN A 128 -1.17 -10.90 -14.91
N LEU A 129 0.11 -11.16 -15.21
CA LEU A 129 1.07 -11.68 -14.23
C LEU A 129 1.29 -10.68 -13.09
N PHE A 130 1.42 -9.39 -13.42
CA PHE A 130 1.56 -8.32 -12.43
C PHE A 130 0.30 -8.20 -11.58
N LEU A 131 -0.88 -8.21 -12.22
CA LEU A 131 -2.16 -8.17 -11.52
C LEU A 131 -2.29 -9.32 -10.52
N TRP A 132 -1.96 -10.55 -10.93
CA TRP A 132 -2.03 -11.71 -10.05
C TRP A 132 -0.99 -11.66 -8.92
N ALA A 133 0.24 -11.23 -9.21
CA ALA A 133 1.27 -11.07 -8.19
C ALA A 133 0.88 -10.01 -7.14
N THR A 134 0.33 -8.88 -7.56
CA THR A 134 -0.19 -7.84 -6.66
C THR A 134 -1.37 -8.32 -5.84
N LEU A 135 -2.34 -9.00 -6.47
CA LEU A 135 -3.48 -9.56 -5.75
C LEU A 135 -3.06 -10.65 -4.77
N LEU A 136 -2.08 -11.48 -5.12
CA LEU A 136 -1.56 -12.51 -4.22
C LEU A 136 -0.87 -11.86 -3.01
N ALA A 137 0.06 -10.92 -3.23
CA ALA A 137 0.76 -10.23 -2.15
C ALA A 137 -0.21 -9.49 -1.22
N SER A 138 -1.20 -8.78 -1.78
CA SER A 138 -2.22 -8.10 -1.00
C SER A 138 -3.16 -9.05 -0.29
N SER A 139 -3.53 -10.19 -0.89
CA SER A 139 -4.32 -11.23 -0.23
C SER A 139 -3.59 -11.84 0.95
N THR A 140 -2.30 -12.14 0.82
CA THR A 140 -1.50 -12.68 1.93
C THR A 140 -1.48 -11.72 3.12
N MET A 141 -1.19 -10.43 2.87
CA MET A 141 -1.21 -9.41 3.93
C MET A 141 -2.60 -9.22 4.52
N LEU A 142 -3.64 -9.24 3.68
CA LEU A 142 -5.02 -9.12 4.12
C LEU A 142 -5.41 -10.28 5.04
N LEU A 143 -5.11 -11.53 4.66
CA LEU A 143 -5.40 -12.71 5.45
C LEU A 143 -4.63 -12.72 6.77
N MET A 144 -3.35 -12.33 6.74
CA MET A 144 -2.59 -12.16 7.98
C MET A 144 -3.21 -11.10 8.89
N GLY A 145 -3.59 -9.95 8.34
CA GLY A 145 -4.27 -8.89 9.09
C GLY A 145 -5.59 -9.33 9.70
N ILE A 146 -6.40 -10.08 8.94
CA ILE A 146 -7.63 -10.69 9.44
C ILE A 146 -7.33 -11.71 10.54
N GLY A 147 -6.27 -12.51 10.41
CA GLY A 147 -5.83 -13.43 11.45
C GLY A 147 -5.49 -12.72 12.77
N VAL A 148 -4.73 -11.63 12.71
CA VAL A 148 -4.41 -10.81 13.90
C VAL A 148 -5.68 -10.21 14.49
N LEU A 149 -6.56 -9.64 13.66
CA LEU A 149 -7.83 -9.07 14.10
C LEU A 149 -8.72 -10.13 14.77
N ALA A 150 -8.82 -11.33 14.19
CA ALA A 150 -9.61 -12.43 14.74
C ALA A 150 -9.05 -12.93 16.07
N GLY A 151 -7.73 -13.06 16.21
CA GLY A 151 -7.08 -13.43 17.46
C GLY A 151 -7.38 -12.42 18.56
N TRP A 152 -7.26 -11.13 18.25
CA TRP A 152 -7.59 -10.08 19.21
C TRP A 152 -9.08 -10.05 19.60
N TRP A 153 -9.98 -10.26 18.64
CA TRP A 153 -11.41 -10.40 18.94
C TRP A 153 -11.74 -11.60 19.81
N LEU A 154 -11.05 -12.73 19.61
CA LEU A 154 -11.20 -13.92 20.43
C LEU A 154 -10.74 -13.66 21.86
N GLU A 155 -9.58 -13.02 22.04
CA GLU A 155 -9.07 -12.61 23.34
C GLU A 155 -10.03 -11.65 24.04
N TRP A 156 -10.56 -10.65 23.33
CA TRP A 156 -11.57 -9.76 23.89
C TRP A 156 -12.84 -10.50 24.32
N ALA A 157 -13.36 -11.40 23.49
CA ALA A 157 -14.55 -12.17 23.81
C ALA A 157 -14.37 -13.05 25.06
N MET A 158 -13.15 -13.52 25.31
CA MET A 158 -12.81 -14.27 26.53
C MET A 158 -12.72 -13.38 27.78
N LEU A 159 -12.37 -12.11 27.62
CA LEU A 159 -12.20 -11.14 28.72
C LEU A 159 -13.45 -10.29 28.97
N TRP A 160 -14.42 -10.30 28.05
CA TRP A 160 -15.60 -9.43 28.11
C TRP A 160 -16.45 -9.70 29.35
N GLN A 161 -16.90 -8.62 30.00
CA GLN A 161 -17.77 -8.65 31.17
C GLN A 161 -19.03 -7.82 30.92
N PRO A 162 -20.19 -8.17 31.53
CA PRO A 162 -21.38 -7.34 31.44
C PRO A 162 -21.11 -5.91 31.94
N GLY A 163 -21.40 -4.92 31.10
CA GLY A 163 -21.13 -3.50 31.37
C GLY A 163 -19.94 -2.94 30.59
N GLU A 164 -19.07 -3.79 30.05
CA GLU A 164 -18.01 -3.39 29.13
C GLU A 164 -18.55 -3.16 27.71
N ALA A 165 -17.81 -2.38 26.92
CA ALA A 165 -18.15 -2.11 25.53
C ALA A 165 -18.26 -3.43 24.73
N TRP A 166 -19.33 -3.57 23.95
CA TRP A 166 -19.55 -4.75 23.11
C TRP A 166 -18.48 -4.86 22.01
N LEU A 167 -18.10 -3.72 21.43
CA LEU A 167 -17.00 -3.60 20.50
C LEU A 167 -15.73 -3.38 21.31
N PRO A 168 -14.68 -4.14 21.03
CA PRO A 168 -13.39 -3.87 21.60
C PRO A 168 -12.84 -2.60 20.96
N VAL A 169 -12.39 -1.66 21.80
CA VAL A 169 -12.07 -0.30 21.38
C VAL A 169 -10.57 -0.08 21.42
N GLY A 170 -10.06 0.72 20.48
CA GLY A 170 -8.64 1.09 20.43
C GLY A 170 -7.70 0.11 19.73
N PHE A 171 -8.21 -0.98 19.15
CA PHE A 171 -7.35 -1.86 18.35
C PHE A 171 -6.97 -1.22 17.03
N ARG A 172 -5.68 -1.36 16.74
CA ARG A 172 -5.09 -0.99 15.47
C ARG A 172 -4.44 -2.22 14.88
N ALA A 173 -4.92 -2.65 13.72
CA ALA A 173 -4.37 -3.80 13.05
C ALA A 173 -2.92 -3.52 12.61
N VAL A 174 -1.99 -4.30 13.16
CA VAL A 174 -0.57 -4.30 12.85
C VAL A 174 -0.20 -5.74 12.51
N VAL A 175 0.49 -5.96 11.38
CA VAL A 175 0.90 -7.31 10.96
C VAL A 175 2.41 -7.41 11.06
N ALA A 176 2.91 -8.26 11.95
CA ALA A 176 4.31 -8.69 12.00
C ALA A 176 5.30 -7.51 11.87
N GLU A 177 5.28 -6.63 12.88
CA GLU A 177 6.11 -5.42 13.00
C GLU A 177 5.91 -4.34 11.92
N THR A 178 5.10 -4.58 10.89
CA THR A 178 4.84 -3.56 9.88
C THR A 178 3.97 -2.45 10.41
N HIS A 179 4.33 -1.22 10.08
CA HIS A 179 3.52 -0.08 10.42
C HIS A 179 2.13 -0.22 9.76
N PRO A 180 1.01 0.07 10.44
CA PRO A 180 -0.36 -0.06 9.91
C PRO A 180 -0.59 0.66 8.56
N ASN A 181 0.22 1.68 8.26
CA ASN A 181 0.22 2.34 6.95
C ASN A 181 0.70 1.44 5.80
N GLN A 182 1.64 0.52 6.05
CA GLN A 182 2.16 -0.39 5.03
C GLN A 182 1.11 -1.44 4.67
N LEU A 183 0.46 -2.04 5.68
CA LEU A 183 -0.68 -2.94 5.47
C LEU A 183 -1.78 -2.23 4.65
N ALA A 184 -2.14 -1.01 5.05
CA ALA A 184 -3.12 -0.22 4.33
C ALA A 184 -2.70 0.14 2.90
N LEU A 185 -1.42 0.47 2.67
CA LEU A 185 -0.88 0.74 1.34
C LEU A 185 -1.06 -0.49 0.43
N ILE A 186 -0.67 -1.66 0.91
CA ILE A 186 -0.75 -2.91 0.15
C ILE A 186 -2.22 -3.25 -0.18
N ILE A 187 -3.13 -3.13 0.79
CA ILE A 187 -4.56 -3.35 0.57
C ILE A 187 -5.11 -2.34 -0.45
N ASN A 188 -4.75 -1.06 -0.33
CA ASN A 188 -5.17 -0.01 -1.25
C ASN A 188 -4.69 -0.26 -2.69
N ILE A 189 -3.47 -0.75 -2.88
CA ILE A 189 -2.99 -1.14 -4.22
C ILE A 189 -3.81 -2.31 -4.79
N GLY A 190 -4.25 -3.25 -3.95
CA GLY A 190 -5.08 -4.39 -4.36
C GLY A 190 -6.54 -4.02 -4.69
N LEU A 191 -7.12 -3.01 -4.02
CA LEU A 191 -8.51 -2.58 -4.21
C LEU A 191 -8.94 -2.38 -5.67
N PRO A 192 -8.28 -1.53 -6.48
CA PRO A 192 -8.72 -1.28 -7.86
C PRO A 192 -8.65 -2.56 -8.71
N LEU A 193 -7.68 -3.43 -8.42
CA LEU A 193 -7.52 -4.71 -9.12
C LEU A 193 -8.63 -5.70 -8.75
N ALA A 194 -8.99 -5.80 -7.47
CA ALA A 194 -10.06 -6.65 -6.98
C ALA A 194 -11.44 -6.17 -7.49
N ILE A 195 -11.69 -4.87 -7.54
CA ILE A 195 -12.90 -4.30 -8.15
C ILE A 195 -12.96 -4.66 -9.65
N ALA A 196 -11.85 -4.52 -10.37
CA ALA A 196 -11.79 -4.90 -11.79
C ALA A 196 -11.98 -6.41 -11.98
N ALA A 197 -11.46 -7.24 -11.08
CA ALA A 197 -11.63 -8.68 -11.11
C ALA A 197 -13.09 -9.09 -10.82
N LEU A 198 -13.72 -8.49 -9.82
CA LEU A 198 -15.15 -8.65 -9.52
C LEU A 198 -16.02 -8.29 -10.73
N TRP A 199 -15.71 -7.16 -11.37
CA TRP A 199 -16.43 -6.71 -12.57
C TRP A 199 -16.32 -7.71 -13.74
N ARG A 200 -15.14 -8.29 -13.93
CA ARG A 200 -14.87 -9.23 -15.05
C ARG A 200 -15.34 -10.66 -14.76
N ALA A 201 -15.66 -10.98 -13.51
CA ALA A 201 -16.06 -12.31 -13.09
C ALA A 201 -17.33 -12.79 -13.81
N GLN A 202 -17.19 -13.90 -14.54
CA GLN A 202 -18.28 -14.52 -15.30
C GLN A 202 -19.11 -15.45 -14.43
N HIS A 203 -18.47 -16.13 -13.47
CA HIS A 203 -19.12 -17.10 -12.60
C HIS A 203 -19.49 -16.51 -11.23
N LEU A 204 -20.58 -17.02 -10.63
CA LEU A 204 -21.06 -16.56 -9.32
C LEU A 204 -20.01 -16.76 -8.23
N TRP A 205 -19.33 -17.91 -8.19
CA TRP A 205 -18.31 -18.19 -7.17
C TRP A 205 -17.15 -17.18 -7.22
N GLN A 206 -16.72 -16.77 -8.43
CA GLN A 206 -15.68 -15.75 -8.59
C GLN A 206 -16.15 -14.41 -8.03
N ARG A 207 -17.42 -14.04 -8.28
CA ARG A 207 -18.00 -12.81 -7.74
C ARG A 207 -18.06 -12.84 -6.23
N VAL A 208 -18.46 -13.97 -5.64
CA VAL A 208 -18.48 -14.15 -4.19
C VAL A 208 -17.08 -14.03 -3.59
N VAL A 209 -16.07 -14.68 -4.19
CA VAL A 209 -14.67 -14.59 -3.73
C VAL A 209 -14.18 -13.15 -3.74
N TRP A 210 -14.38 -12.40 -4.83
CA TRP A 210 -13.93 -11.02 -4.91
C TRP A 210 -14.75 -10.07 -4.03
N ALA A 211 -16.05 -10.30 -3.87
CA ALA A 211 -16.89 -9.54 -2.95
C ALA A 211 -16.45 -9.74 -1.49
N LEU A 212 -16.14 -10.99 -1.11
CA LEU A 212 -15.60 -11.31 0.21
C LEU A 212 -14.23 -10.67 0.42
N TRP A 213 -13.35 -10.73 -0.59
CA TRP A 213 -12.05 -10.07 -0.54
C TRP A 213 -12.18 -8.55 -0.30
N LEU A 214 -13.08 -7.89 -1.03
CA LEU A 214 -13.34 -6.46 -0.85
C LEU A 214 -13.93 -6.14 0.52
N LEU A 215 -14.82 -6.97 1.03
CA LEU A 215 -15.38 -6.83 2.38
C LEU A 215 -14.28 -6.91 3.44
N LEU A 216 -13.42 -7.94 3.37
CA LEU A 216 -12.28 -8.10 4.27
C LEU A 216 -11.32 -6.91 4.17
N ALA A 217 -11.06 -6.41 2.95
CA ALA A 217 -10.24 -5.23 2.73
C ALA A 217 -10.81 -3.97 3.40
N VAL A 218 -12.11 -3.73 3.30
CA VAL A 218 -12.79 -2.62 3.98
C VAL A 218 -12.66 -2.74 5.49
N VAL A 219 -12.96 -3.92 6.04
CA VAL A 219 -12.83 -4.19 7.48
C VAL A 219 -11.40 -3.89 7.93
N MET A 220 -10.39 -4.41 7.23
CA MET A 220 -9.00 -4.17 7.59
C MET A 220 -8.58 -2.71 7.46
N LEU A 221 -9.01 -1.99 6.42
CA LEU A 221 -8.71 -0.57 6.27
C LEU A 221 -9.29 0.25 7.42
N VAL A 222 -10.49 -0.08 7.89
CA VAL A 222 -11.10 0.52 9.09
C VAL A 222 -10.20 0.30 10.30
N TYR A 223 -9.83 -0.96 10.57
CA TYR A 223 -9.00 -1.32 11.72
C TYR A 223 -7.54 -0.87 11.61
N THR A 224 -7.02 -0.50 10.44
CA THR A 224 -5.70 0.14 10.36
C THR A 224 -5.70 1.54 10.99
N SER A 225 -6.88 2.16 11.14
CA SER A 225 -7.10 3.51 11.67
C SER A 225 -6.13 4.56 11.09
N SER A 226 -5.69 4.38 9.84
CA SER A 226 -4.68 5.22 9.22
C SER A 226 -5.31 6.28 8.32
N ARG A 227 -5.23 7.56 8.71
CA ARG A 227 -5.67 8.70 7.87
C ARG A 227 -5.09 8.67 6.46
N GLY A 228 -3.84 8.22 6.31
CA GLY A 228 -3.22 8.02 4.99
C GLY A 228 -3.92 6.95 4.18
N ALA A 229 -4.35 5.85 4.81
CA ALA A 229 -5.15 4.81 4.17
C ALA A 229 -6.51 5.35 3.69
N TRP A 230 -7.18 6.15 4.51
CA TRP A 230 -8.46 6.77 4.18
C TRP A 230 -8.34 7.69 2.95
N LEU A 231 -7.32 8.56 2.95
CA LEU A 231 -7.03 9.45 1.83
C LEU A 231 -6.64 8.68 0.56
N ALA A 232 -5.82 7.63 0.68
CA ALA A 232 -5.45 6.78 -0.45
C ALA A 232 -6.67 6.08 -1.04
N THR A 233 -7.55 5.53 -0.21
CA THR A 233 -8.81 4.89 -0.64
C THR A 233 -9.67 5.87 -1.43
N PHE A 234 -9.81 7.11 -0.94
CA PHE A 234 -10.55 8.16 -1.62
C PHE A 234 -9.91 8.54 -2.96
N ALA A 235 -8.59 8.71 -3.01
CA ALA A 235 -7.86 9.02 -4.23
C ALA A 235 -8.00 7.89 -5.29
N ILE A 236 -7.97 6.63 -4.86
CA ILE A 236 -8.21 5.47 -5.71
C ILE A 236 -9.64 5.49 -6.25
N ALA A 237 -10.64 5.68 -5.40
CA ALA A 237 -12.03 5.75 -5.83
C ALA A 237 -12.24 6.90 -6.83
N ALA A 238 -11.71 8.09 -6.54
CA ALA A 238 -11.80 9.26 -7.40
C ALA A 238 -11.11 9.02 -8.76
N SER A 239 -9.89 8.47 -8.77
CA SER A 239 -9.16 8.16 -10.01
C SER A 239 -9.87 7.09 -10.85
N MET A 240 -10.44 6.05 -10.23
CA MET A 240 -11.26 5.07 -10.93
C MET A 240 -12.50 5.71 -11.57
N VAL A 241 -13.23 6.53 -10.81
CA VAL A 241 -14.41 7.25 -11.32
C VAL A 241 -14.04 8.16 -12.49
N LEU A 242 -12.94 8.91 -12.38
CA LEU A 242 -12.45 9.78 -13.45
C LEU A 242 -12.06 9.00 -14.71
N LEU A 243 -11.31 7.89 -14.56
CA LEU A 243 -10.93 7.03 -15.69
C LEU A 243 -12.17 6.44 -16.40
N LEU A 244 -13.18 6.05 -15.62
CA LEU A 244 -14.43 5.51 -16.15
C LEU A 244 -15.29 6.57 -16.82
N ALA A 245 -15.43 7.75 -16.20
CA ALA A 245 -16.12 8.90 -16.77
C ALA A 245 -15.49 9.31 -18.10
N TRP A 246 -14.15 9.40 -18.14
CA TRP A 246 -13.40 9.66 -19.36
C TRP A 246 -13.69 8.61 -20.45
N SER A 247 -13.69 7.32 -20.08
CA SER A 247 -13.99 6.25 -21.03
C SER A 247 -15.43 6.27 -21.55
N ALA A 248 -16.39 6.67 -20.70
CA ALA A 248 -17.81 6.72 -21.03
C ALA A 248 -18.21 7.94 -21.87
N LEU A 249 -17.48 9.05 -21.72
CA LEU A 249 -17.63 10.22 -22.60
C LEU A 249 -17.26 9.89 -24.06
N SER A 250 -16.41 8.87 -24.28
CA SER A 250 -15.95 8.50 -25.63
C SER A 250 -16.90 7.59 -26.43
N LYS A 251 -17.82 6.85 -25.80
CA LYS A 251 -18.76 5.91 -26.47
C LYS A 251 -20.06 5.72 -25.67
N ARG A 252 -21.19 5.43 -26.35
CA ARG A 252 -22.52 5.04 -25.81
C ARG A 252 -22.48 3.83 -24.83
N ARG A 253 -21.78 3.96 -23.70
CA ARG A 253 -21.59 2.97 -22.63
C ARG A 253 -22.07 3.49 -21.28
N TRP A 254 -23.02 4.45 -21.31
CA TRP A 254 -23.66 5.04 -20.14
C TRP A 254 -24.12 4.02 -19.10
N ARG A 255 -24.73 2.89 -19.52
CA ARG A 255 -25.17 1.83 -18.58
C ARG A 255 -24.01 1.25 -17.75
N ARG A 256 -22.81 1.12 -18.34
CA ARG A 256 -21.63 0.65 -17.59
C ARG A 256 -21.16 1.72 -16.61
N LEU A 257 -21.11 2.98 -17.04
CA LEU A 257 -20.76 4.10 -16.17
C LEU A 257 -21.66 4.15 -14.93
N VAL A 258 -22.99 4.10 -15.12
CA VAL A 258 -23.96 4.12 -14.02
C VAL A 258 -23.73 2.96 -13.07
N THR A 259 -23.55 1.75 -13.58
CA THR A 259 -23.31 0.56 -12.73
C THR A 259 -22.03 0.72 -11.91
N THR A 260 -20.94 1.23 -12.51
CA THR A 260 -19.70 1.45 -11.76
C THR A 260 -19.79 2.61 -10.78
N MET A 261 -20.50 3.68 -11.12
CA MET A 261 -20.77 4.79 -10.20
C MET A 261 -21.61 4.34 -9.01
N LEU A 262 -22.60 3.45 -9.22
CA LEU A 262 -23.36 2.85 -8.13
C LEU A 262 -22.50 1.93 -7.26
N LEU A 263 -21.60 1.13 -7.84
CA LEU A 263 -20.68 0.29 -7.07
C LEU A 263 -19.65 1.12 -6.29
N ALA A 264 -19.03 2.11 -6.94
CA ALA A 264 -18.05 2.99 -6.31
C ALA A 264 -18.71 3.89 -5.26
N GLY A 265 -19.90 4.42 -5.55
CA GLY A 265 -20.70 5.22 -4.64
C GLY A 265 -21.22 4.38 -3.46
N GLY A 266 -21.68 3.15 -3.70
CA GLY A 266 -22.07 2.21 -2.65
C GLY A 266 -20.91 1.82 -1.75
N TYR A 267 -19.73 1.57 -2.34
CA TYR A 267 -18.50 1.34 -1.58
C TYR A 267 -18.11 2.57 -0.74
N ALA A 268 -18.11 3.77 -1.34
CA ALA A 268 -17.82 5.01 -0.63
C ALA A 268 -18.82 5.30 0.49
N ALA A 269 -20.11 5.01 0.28
CA ALA A 269 -21.15 5.18 1.29
C ALA A 269 -21.01 4.19 2.45
N LEU A 270 -20.79 2.91 2.16
CA LEU A 270 -20.50 1.89 3.17
C LEU A 270 -19.28 2.27 4.01
N PHE A 271 -18.22 2.69 3.33
CA PHE A 271 -16.99 3.13 3.96
C PHE A 271 -17.21 4.37 4.85
N LEU A 272 -17.92 5.39 4.35
CA LEU A 272 -18.26 6.58 5.12
C LEU A 272 -19.11 6.23 6.36
N ALA A 273 -20.07 5.31 6.23
CA ALA A 273 -20.86 4.84 7.35
C ALA A 273 -19.98 4.21 8.45
N LEU A 274 -19.02 3.36 8.07
CA LEU A 274 -18.08 2.74 9.02
C LEU A 274 -17.17 3.79 9.71
N VAL A 275 -16.75 4.84 8.99
CA VAL A 275 -16.02 5.96 9.59
C VAL A 275 -16.86 6.68 10.63
N LEU A 276 -18.10 7.03 10.27
CA LEU A 276 -18.98 7.79 11.15
C LEU A 276 -19.33 7.01 12.42
N ILE A 277 -19.49 5.68 12.32
CA ILE A 277 -19.66 4.80 13.47
C ILE A 277 -18.43 4.88 14.39
N ASN A 278 -17.23 4.70 13.84
CA ASN A 278 -15.99 4.78 14.61
C ASN A 278 -15.78 6.15 15.28
N LEU A 279 -16.07 7.25 14.57
CA LEU A 279 -15.92 8.59 15.13
C LEU A 279 -16.86 8.83 16.32
N ARG A 280 -18.13 8.40 16.22
CA ARG A 280 -19.11 8.52 17.31
C ARG A 280 -18.69 7.74 18.54
N GLU A 281 -18.14 6.55 18.34
CA GLU A 281 -17.69 5.69 19.44
C GLU A 281 -16.48 6.30 20.17
N VAL A 282 -15.53 6.88 19.44
CA VAL A 282 -14.40 7.63 20.01
C VAL A 282 -14.86 8.88 20.78
N GLU A 283 -15.86 9.59 20.26
CA GLU A 283 -16.45 10.75 20.96
C GLU A 283 -17.19 10.35 22.24
N ALA A 284 -17.96 9.26 22.21
CA ALA A 284 -18.65 8.73 23.38
C ALA A 284 -17.67 8.37 24.51
N GLN A 285 -16.52 7.78 24.17
CA GLN A 285 -15.48 7.44 25.16
C GLN A 285 -14.79 8.66 25.75
N ARG A 286 -14.54 9.71 24.95
CA ARG A 286 -13.94 10.96 25.45
C ARG A 286 -14.83 11.70 26.44
N GLY A 287 -16.15 11.51 26.35
CA GLY A 287 -17.11 12.08 27.31
C GLY A 287 -17.10 11.40 28.69
N ILE A 288 -16.58 10.18 28.79
CA ILE A 288 -16.68 9.34 30.00
C ILE A 288 -15.41 9.40 30.86
N GLN A 289 -14.25 9.77 30.32
CA GLN A 289 -13.03 9.87 31.14
C GLN A 289 -13.00 11.16 31.99
N PRO A 290 -13.13 11.07 33.33
CA PRO A 290 -12.91 12.21 34.20
C PRO A 290 -11.46 12.71 34.04
N ARG A 291 -11.30 14.03 34.00
CA ARG A 291 -10.07 14.78 33.70
C ARG A 291 -9.01 14.69 34.82
N THR A 292 -8.98 13.60 35.57
CA THR A 292 -8.33 13.52 36.87
C THR A 292 -7.44 12.29 36.96
N GLU A 293 -6.38 12.23 36.17
CA GLU A 293 -5.18 11.46 36.53
C GLU A 293 -4.01 11.87 35.63
N GLN A 294 -3.17 12.78 36.18
CA GLN A 294 -1.82 13.03 35.70
C GLN A 294 -0.93 11.86 36.15
N THR A 295 -1.13 10.69 35.57
CA THR A 295 -0.26 9.53 35.84
C THR A 295 0.92 9.58 34.87
N THR A 296 2.10 9.27 35.40
CA THR A 296 3.41 9.22 34.74
C THR A 296 3.32 8.70 33.31
N VAL A 297 3.54 9.60 32.34
CA VAL A 297 3.49 9.29 30.92
C VAL A 297 4.60 8.29 30.59
N THR A 298 4.23 7.03 30.42
CA THR A 298 5.17 6.01 29.93
C THR A 298 5.57 6.33 28.49
N ALA A 299 6.75 5.87 28.03
CA ALA A 299 7.19 6.08 26.64
C ALA A 299 6.15 5.61 25.60
N ALA A 300 5.39 4.56 25.93
CA ALA A 300 4.27 4.07 25.10
C ALA A 300 3.11 5.08 25.01
N GLU A 301 2.77 5.76 26.10
CA GLU A 301 1.78 6.85 26.08
C GLU A 301 2.29 8.09 25.32
N THR A 302 3.59 8.39 25.39
CA THR A 302 4.18 9.49 24.58
C THR A 302 4.05 9.21 23.09
N VAL A 303 4.32 7.98 22.64
CA VAL A 303 4.14 7.56 21.24
C VAL A 303 2.66 7.56 20.84
N SER A 304 1.78 7.08 21.72
CA SER A 304 0.32 7.16 21.52
C SER A 304 -0.16 8.61 21.38
N ARG A 305 0.29 9.51 22.25
CA ARG A 305 -0.01 10.96 22.21
C ARG A 305 0.50 11.62 20.94
N LEU A 306 1.72 11.29 20.47
CA LEU A 306 2.26 11.78 19.20
C LEU A 306 1.41 11.36 17.99
N SER A 307 0.70 10.23 18.08
CA SER A 307 -0.20 9.76 17.02
C SER A 307 -1.55 10.49 16.97
N THR A 308 -1.95 11.18 18.04
CA THR A 308 -3.17 12.00 18.11
C THR A 308 -3.05 13.29 17.29
N SER A 309 -4.17 13.95 16.93
CA SER A 309 -4.10 15.21 16.17
C SER A 309 -3.32 16.30 16.91
N THR A 310 -3.42 16.33 18.25
CA THR A 310 -2.70 17.27 19.09
C THR A 310 -1.20 16.99 19.04
N GLY A 311 -0.77 15.74 19.23
CA GLY A 311 0.64 15.36 19.13
C GLY A 311 1.26 15.64 17.76
N ARG A 312 0.50 15.44 16.67
CA ARG A 312 0.95 15.77 15.32
C ARG A 312 1.04 17.27 15.06
N SER A 313 0.10 18.07 15.58
CA SER A 313 0.19 19.53 15.46
C SER A 313 1.43 20.07 16.17
N THR A 314 1.78 19.49 17.31
CA THR A 314 3.03 19.78 18.03
C THR A 314 4.23 19.34 17.20
N PHE A 315 4.23 18.12 16.64
CA PHE A 315 5.30 17.63 15.78
C PHE A 315 5.55 18.55 14.57
N TRP A 316 4.49 18.95 13.86
CA TRP A 316 4.61 19.86 12.71
C TRP A 316 5.08 21.25 13.10
N ARG A 317 4.64 21.76 14.26
CA ARG A 317 5.15 23.03 14.79
C ARG A 317 6.66 22.97 14.99
N TRP A 318 7.15 21.95 15.69
CA TRP A 318 8.60 21.73 15.88
C TRP A 318 9.32 21.57 14.55
N ALA A 319 8.77 20.79 13.61
CA ALA A 319 9.38 20.61 12.29
C ALA A 319 9.50 21.94 11.52
N ILE A 320 8.50 22.82 11.61
CA ILE A 320 8.52 24.15 11.00
C ILE A 320 9.52 25.06 11.71
N GLU A 321 9.53 25.07 13.04
CA GLU A 321 10.49 25.84 13.85
C GLU A 321 11.94 25.42 13.51
N PHE A 322 12.21 24.13 13.46
CA PHE A 322 13.51 23.59 13.05
C PHE A 322 13.89 23.93 11.61
N PHE A 323 12.93 23.94 10.69
CA PHE A 323 13.16 24.38 9.32
C PHE A 323 13.49 25.88 9.26
N GLN A 324 12.83 26.71 10.06
CA GLN A 324 13.12 28.15 10.14
C GLN A 324 14.52 28.41 10.73
N GLU A 325 14.93 27.64 11.74
CA GLU A 325 16.26 27.75 12.34
C GLU A 325 17.38 27.26 11.41
N ARG A 326 17.14 26.17 10.66
CA ARG A 326 18.14 25.51 9.82
C ARG A 326 17.57 25.10 8.44
N PRO A 327 17.25 26.07 7.56
CA PRO A 327 16.52 25.80 6.32
C PRO A 327 17.29 24.95 5.30
N LEU A 328 18.63 25.00 5.34
CA LEU A 328 19.49 24.31 4.37
C LEU A 328 19.92 22.92 4.82
N ILE A 329 20.04 22.71 6.13
CA ILE A 329 20.62 21.48 6.70
C ILE A 329 19.50 20.56 7.20
N GLY A 330 18.35 21.14 7.59
CA GLY A 330 17.35 20.41 8.36
C GLY A 330 17.94 19.87 9.66
N VAL A 331 17.08 19.37 10.54
CA VAL A 331 17.53 18.58 11.69
C VAL A 331 17.39 17.08 11.40
N GLY A 332 16.85 16.74 10.22
CA GLY A 332 16.29 15.41 9.94
C GLY A 332 15.05 15.15 10.80
N PRO A 333 14.15 14.23 10.39
CA PRO A 333 13.13 13.70 11.29
C PRO A 333 13.75 12.87 12.43
#